data_AF-A0A392S4D8-F1
#
_entry.id   AF-A0A392S4D8-F1
#
_cell.length_a   1.000
_cell.length_b   1.000
_cell.length_c   1.000
_cell.angle_alpha   90.00
_cell.angle_beta   90.00
_cell.angle_gamma   90.00
#
_symmetry.space_group_name_H-M   'P 1'
#
loop_
_entity.id
_entity.type
_entity.pdbx_description
1 polymer ?
#
loop_
_entity_poly.entity_id
_entity_poly.type
_entity_poly.pdbx_seq_one_letter_code
_entity_poly.pdbx_strand_id
1 'polypeptide(L)'
;MCSAFVAELWGVHEGLLYAWRLDFTAVELNIDSIAVVNAIKNGRSSSSIGNSLVKQIWRLLELDWEIKIVHAYRESNKCVDALLT
;
A
#
# COMPACT_ATOMS: atom_id res chain seq x y z
N MET A 1 19.79 5.05 0.32
CA MET A 1 18.35 5.08 0.63
C MET A 1 17.64 4.13 -0.31
N CYS A 2 16.94 3.15 0.24
CA CYS A 2 16.66 1.87 -0.41
C CYS A 2 15.71 1.99 -1.61
N SER A 3 16.15 1.50 -2.77
CA SER A 3 15.32 1.34 -3.98
C SER A 3 14.07 0.50 -3.72
N ALA A 4 14.14 -0.47 -2.79
CA ALA A 4 13.02 -1.35 -2.45
C ALA A 4 11.78 -0.58 -1.96
N PHE A 5 11.92 0.38 -1.03
CA PHE A 5 10.77 1.17 -0.54
C PHE A 5 10.13 1.99 -1.66
N VAL A 6 10.96 2.65 -2.48
CA VAL A 6 10.47 3.47 -3.60
C VAL A 6 9.82 2.59 -4.66
N ALA A 7 10.38 1.41 -4.94
CA ALA A 7 9.84 0.44 -5.89
C ALA A 7 8.50 -0.15 -5.41
N GLU A 8 8.38 -0.50 -4.13
CA GLU A 8 7.11 -0.94 -3.53
C GLU A 8 6.03 0.14 -3.64
N LEU A 9 6.38 1.39 -3.29
CA LEU A 9 5.45 2.52 -3.39
C LEU A 9 5.04 2.81 -4.85
N TRP A 10 5.98 2.67 -5.80
CA TRP A 10 5.68 2.74 -7.23
C TRP A 10 4.75 1.62 -7.68
N GLY A 11 4.97 0.39 -7.20
CA GLY A 11 4.10 -0.75 -7.50
C GLY A 11 2.68 -0.52 -7.02
N VAL A 12 2.50 0.08 -5.85
CA VAL A 12 1.18 0.51 -5.34
C VAL A 12 0.53 1.53 -6.26
N HIS A 13 1.26 2.58 -6.66
CA HIS A 13 0.75 3.62 -7.54
C HIS A 13 0.32 3.07 -8.90
N GLU A 14 1.18 2.27 -9.54
CA GLU A 14 0.87 1.66 -10.84
C GLU A 14 -0.29 0.66 -10.72
N GLY A 15 -0.35 -0.14 -9.65
CA GLY A 15 -1.46 -1.06 -9.41
C GLY A 15 -2.80 -0.35 -9.26
N LEU A 16 -2.86 0.75 -8.50
CA LEU A 16 -4.05 1.59 -8.36
C LEU A 16 -4.43 2.25 -9.68
N LEU A 17 -3.46 2.82 -10.41
CA LEU A 17 -3.71 3.45 -11.69
C LEU A 17 -4.23 2.45 -12.72
N TYR A 18 -3.68 1.24 -12.74
CA TYR A 18 -4.12 0.17 -13.62
C TYR A 18 -5.55 -0.27 -13.29
N ALA A 19 -5.87 -0.46 -12.01
CA ALA A 19 -7.20 -0.82 -11.58
C ALA A 19 -8.24 0.28 -11.90
N TRP A 20 -7.87 1.55 -11.71
CA TRP A 20 -8.70 2.68 -12.09
C TRP A 20 -8.98 2.70 -13.60
N ARG A 21 -7.96 2.45 -14.43
CA ARG A 21 -8.12 2.38 -15.90
C ARG A 21 -8.95 1.19 -16.37
N LEU A 22 -9.18 0.21 -15.52
CA LEU A 22 -10.06 -0.92 -15.76
C LEU A 22 -11.48 -0.69 -15.23
N ASP A 23 -11.80 0.54 -14.79
CA ASP A 23 -13.11 0.93 -14.24
C ASP A 23 -13.52 0.08 -13.02
N PHE A 24 -12.54 -0.39 -12.23
CA PHE A 24 -12.86 -1.02 -10.96
C PHE A 24 -13.37 0.01 -9.95
N THR A 25 -14.50 -0.30 -9.34
CA THR A 25 -15.13 0.53 -8.30
C THR A 25 -14.74 0.11 -6.89
N ALA A 26 -14.05 -1.02 -6.72
CA ALA A 26 -13.57 -1.51 -5.44
C ALA A 26 -12.21 -2.19 -5.58
N VAL A 27 -11.22 -1.77 -4.79
CA VAL A 27 -9.85 -2.31 -4.82
C VAL A 27 -9.34 -2.59 -3.41
N GLU A 28 -8.90 -3.83 -3.19
CA GLU A 28 -8.18 -4.21 -1.99
C GLU A 28 -6.66 -4.07 -2.24
N LEU A 29 -6.04 -3.13 -1.54
CA LEU A 29 -4.61 -2.86 -1.64
C LEU A 29 -3.88 -3.60 -0.52
N ASN A 30 -3.24 -4.71 -0.87
CA ASN A 30 -2.45 -5.50 0.08
C ASN A 30 -0.98 -5.03 0.10
N ILE A 31 -0.52 -4.50 1.23
CA ILE A 31 0.84 -3.99 1.39
C ILE A 31 1.53 -4.75 2.52
N ASP A 32 2.68 -5.36 2.23
CA ASP A 32 3.48 -6.13 3.21
C ASP A 32 4.44 -5.24 4.03
N SER A 33 4.58 -3.97 3.64
CA SER A 33 5.56 -3.02 4.16
C SER A 33 4.90 -1.96 5.02
N ILE A 34 5.08 -2.04 6.34
CA ILE A 34 4.53 -1.07 7.30
C ILE A 34 5.03 0.36 7.03
N ALA A 35 6.23 0.51 6.47
CA ALA A 35 6.78 1.81 6.09
C ALA A 35 5.94 2.46 4.97
N VAL A 36 5.52 1.68 3.98
CA VAL A 36 4.68 2.15 2.86
C VAL A 36 3.27 2.44 3.35
N VAL A 37 2.70 1.57 4.19
CA VAL A 37 1.39 1.80 4.83
C VAL A 37 1.40 3.10 5.63
N ASN A 38 2.43 3.33 6.45
CA ASN A 38 2.56 4.56 7.23
C ASN A 38 2.77 5.78 6.34
N ALA A 39 3.49 5.65 5.23
CA ALA A 39 3.69 6.75 4.29
C ALA A 39 2.36 7.16 3.63
N ILE A 40 1.55 6.19 3.21
CA ILE A 40 0.23 6.43 2.61
C ILE A 40 -0.73 6.98 3.67
N LYS A 41 -0.84 6.36 4.85
CA LYS A 41 -1.73 6.82 5.93
C LYS A 41 -1.42 8.24 6.40
N ASN A 42 -0.14 8.58 6.56
CA ASN A 42 0.27 9.91 7.02
C ASN A 42 0.37 10.95 5.90
N GLY A 43 0.19 10.53 4.63
CA GLY A 43 0.33 11.41 3.46
C GLY A 43 1.74 12.00 3.30
N ARG A 44 2.75 11.40 3.94
CA ARG A 44 4.13 11.90 3.98
C ARG A 44 5.11 10.74 3.98
N SER A 45 6.15 10.85 3.16
CA SER A 45 7.28 9.92 3.15
C SER A 45 8.56 10.62 3.62
N SER A 46 9.50 9.86 4.18
CA SER A 46 10.83 10.35 4.58
C SER A 46 11.73 10.76 3.40
N SER A 47 11.33 10.45 2.16
CA SER A 47 12.06 10.81 0.94
C SER A 47 11.27 11.81 0.10
N SER A 48 11.95 12.77 -0.55
CA SER A 48 11.31 13.73 -1.45
C SER A 48 10.59 13.05 -2.62
N ILE A 49 11.17 11.96 -3.17
CA ILE A 49 10.61 11.17 -4.27
C ILE A 49 9.36 10.42 -3.81
N GLY A 50 9.44 9.71 -2.69
CA GLY A 50 8.29 9.00 -2.12
C GLY A 50 7.17 9.94 -1.73
N ASN A 51 7.47 11.18 -1.34
CA ASN A 51 6.44 12.16 -0.99
C ASN A 51 5.62 12.61 -2.21
N SER A 52 6.25 12.71 -3.39
CA SER A 52 5.54 12.98 -4.64
C SER A 52 4.61 11.82 -5.02
N LEU A 53 5.09 10.58 -4.87
CA LEU A 53 4.30 9.37 -5.16
C LEU A 53 3.13 9.20 -4.20
N VAL A 54 3.34 9.41 -2.90
CA VAL A 54 2.26 9.37 -1.89
C VAL A 54 1.15 10.37 -2.24
N LYS A 55 1.50 11.58 -2.70
CA LYS A 55 0.50 12.57 -3.14
C LYS A 55 -0.29 12.10 -4.36
N GLN A 56 0.35 11.43 -5.32
CA GLN A 56 -0.35 10.88 -6.47
C GLN A 56 -1.27 9.73 -6.08
N ILE A 57 -0.80 8.83 -5.20
CA ILE A 57 -1.63 7.77 -4.61
C ILE A 57 -2.83 8.38 -3.90
N TRP A 58 -2.65 9.44 -3.10
CA TRP A 58 -3.76 10.13 -2.43
C TRP A 58 -4.81 10.66 -3.39
N ARG A 59 -4.40 11.26 -4.52
CA ARG A 59 -5.35 11.71 -5.55
C ARG A 59 -6.15 10.57 -6.14
N LEU A 60 -5.54 9.39 -6.28
CA LEU A 60 -6.26 8.19 -6.67
C LEU A 60 -7.20 7.74 -5.54
N LEU A 61 -6.77 7.79 -4.28
CA LEU A 61 -7.61 7.43 -3.14
C LEU A 61 -8.84 8.34 -2.95
N GLU A 62 -8.77 9.59 -3.41
CA GLU A 62 -9.87 10.57 -3.35
C GLU A 62 -10.91 10.40 -4.48
N LEU A 63 -10.71 9.46 -5.40
CA LEU A 63 -11.69 9.18 -6.46
C LEU A 63 -12.92 8.44 -5.91
N ASP A 64 -13.97 8.33 -6.71
CA ASP A 64 -15.25 7.70 -6.34
C ASP A 64 -15.18 6.16 -6.47
N TRP A 65 -14.37 5.52 -5.63
CA TRP A 65 -14.19 4.06 -5.57
C TRP A 65 -13.81 3.61 -4.17
N GLU A 66 -14.18 2.38 -3.83
CA GLU A 66 -13.96 1.80 -2.51
C GLU A 66 -12.55 1.20 -2.43
N ILE A 67 -11.69 1.80 -1.62
CA ILE A 67 -10.32 1.30 -1.43
C ILE A 67 -10.13 0.78 -0.03
N LYS A 68 -9.74 -0.49 0.05
CA LYS A 68 -9.46 -1.16 1.31
C LYS A 68 -7.98 -1.44 1.41
N ILE A 69 -7.30 -0.70 2.27
CA ILE A 69 -5.87 -0.90 2.52
C ILE A 69 -5.72 -2.01 3.56
N VAL A 70 -5.27 -3.18 3.11
CA VAL A 70 -4.97 -4.33 3.97
C VAL A 70 -3.46 -4.38 4.17
N HIS A 71 -3.04 -4.37 5.43
CA HIS A 71 -1.65 -4.63 5.79
C HIS A 71 -1.52 -6.13 6.03
N ALA A 72 -1.02 -6.89 5.05
CA ALA A 72 -0.62 -8.26 5.27
C ALA A 72 0.65 -8.26 6.12
N TYR A 73 0.44 -8.23 7.44
CA TYR A 73 1.50 -8.51 8.38
C TYR A 73 1.95 -9.95 8.15
N ARG A 74 3.07 -10.13 7.47
CA ARG A 74 3.73 -11.43 7.23
C ARG A 74 4.22 -12.10 8.53
N GLU A 75 3.72 -11.67 9.69
CA GLU A 75 3.97 -12.22 11.01
C GLU A 75 2.66 -12.52 11.80
N SER A 76 1.48 -12.48 11.17
CA SER A 76 0.29 -13.17 11.74
C SER A 76 0.22 -14.64 11.32
N ASN A 77 1.37 -15.33 11.37
CA ASN A 77 1.42 -16.80 11.37
C ASN A 77 2.44 -17.35 12.38
N LYS A 78 2.84 -16.57 13.39
CA LYS A 78 3.54 -17.09 14.58
C LYS A 78 2.61 -17.58 15.68
N CYS A 79 1.31 -17.70 15.40
CA CYS A 79 0.31 -18.17 16.36
C CYS A 79 -0.74 -19.10 15.73
N VAL A 80 -0.32 -19.89 14.74
CA VAL A 80 -0.93 -21.19 14.46
C VAL A 80 0.16 -22.22 14.69
N ASP A 81 -0.15 -23.25 15.49
CA ASP A 81 0.70 -24.37 15.89
C ASP A 81 1.63 -24.18 17.10
N ALA A 82 1.05 -23.83 18.24
CA ALA A 82 1.49 -24.38 19.54
C ALA A 82 0.31 -24.99 20.32
N LEU A 83 -0.70 -25.49 19.60
CA LEU A 83 -1.72 -26.39 20.15
C LEU A 83 -1.47 -27.81 19.63
N LEU A 84 -0.24 -28.30 19.83
CA LEU A 84 0.04 -29.72 19.81
C LEU A 84 0.58 -30.11 21.18
N THR A 85 -0.31 -30.80 21.92
CA THR A 85 -0.11 -31.67 23.09
C THR A 85 0.43 -31.07 24.38
#